data_AF-A0A5Y5T743-F1
#
_entry.id   AF-A0A5Y5T743-F1
#
_cell.length_a   1.000
_cell.length_b   1.000
_cell.length_c   1.000
_cell.angle_alpha   90.00
_cell.angle_beta   90.00
_cell.angle_gamma   90.00
#
_symmetry.space_group_name_H-M   'P 1'
#
loop_
_entity.id
_entity.type
_entity.pdbx_description
1 polymer ?
#
loop_
_entity_poly.entity_id
_entity_poly.type
_entity_poly.pdbx_seq_one_letter_code
_entity_poly.pdbx_strand_id
1 'polypeptide(L)'
;TGIYHENLAYGLHEAGVSVCMANPCRVREFAHGMDILNKNDAVDAFVLACYGELKPPAVWVPPSPEVRKLRALLRQRDALREDVQRTVNRLEKANSTSTPQEVIRSLERTKSWLNEELARIEKLITDHTDNDPGLKADLDLLKSIKGVKDQVGREMLALLKDGTFKSASQVAAYLGLTPVEKTSGSSVRGRPHMSKTGPSGVRAKLYVAALTASRWNKQAKAIYERLVAKGKAKKAALGA
;
A
#
# COMPACT_ATOMS: atom_id res chain seq x y z
N THR A 1 7.40 0.15 -7.61
CA THR A 1 8.22 1.23 -8.20
C THR A 1 8.59 2.18 -7.09
N GLY A 2 9.85 2.63 -7.04
CA GLY A 2 10.30 3.60 -6.05
C GLY A 2 9.67 4.99 -6.25
N ILE A 3 9.89 5.86 -5.27
CA ILE A 3 9.38 7.24 -5.19
C ILE A 3 10.09 8.18 -6.19
N TYR A 4 11.17 7.71 -6.83
CA TYR A 4 12.05 8.51 -7.70
C TYR A 4 11.37 9.23 -8.86
N HIS A 5 10.21 8.74 -9.32
CA HIS A 5 9.44 9.39 -10.39
C HIS A 5 8.63 10.60 -9.91
N GLU A 6 8.35 10.71 -8.61
CA GLU A 6 7.41 11.70 -8.05
C GLU A 6 7.87 13.14 -8.34
N ASN A 7 9.14 13.47 -8.08
CA ASN A 7 9.67 14.83 -8.31
C ASN A 7 9.63 15.24 -9.79
N LEU A 8 10.01 14.32 -10.69
CA LEU A 8 9.95 14.57 -12.12
C LEU A 8 8.50 14.78 -12.58
N ALA A 9 7.59 13.92 -12.13
CA ALA A 9 6.18 14.02 -12.48
C ALA A 9 5.55 15.31 -11.96
N TYR A 10 5.86 15.72 -10.72
CA TYR A 10 5.40 17.00 -10.16
C TYR A 10 5.94 18.19 -10.95
N GLY A 11 7.25 18.25 -11.20
CA GLY A 11 7.85 19.36 -11.92
C GLY A 11 7.34 19.50 -13.36
N LEU A 12 7.13 18.38 -14.06
CA LEU A 12 6.55 18.39 -15.41
C LEU A 12 5.09 18.87 -15.39
N HIS A 13 4.30 18.41 -14.42
CA HIS A 13 2.91 18.87 -14.27
C HIS A 13 2.82 20.37 -13.95
N GLU A 14 3.69 20.87 -13.05
CA GLU A 14 3.78 22.30 -12.71
C GLU A 14 4.22 23.15 -13.91
N ALA A 15 5.03 22.59 -14.82
CA ALA A 15 5.39 23.22 -16.09
C ALA A 15 4.27 23.15 -17.17
N GLY A 16 3.10 22.60 -16.85
CA GLY A 16 1.97 22.46 -17.78
C GLY A 16 2.10 21.29 -18.76
N VAL A 17 3.07 20.39 -18.56
CA VAL A 17 3.23 19.20 -19.39
C VAL A 17 2.23 18.13 -18.97
N SER A 18 1.55 17.53 -19.95
CA SER A 18 0.67 16.39 -19.71
C SER A 18 1.52 15.16 -19.35
N VAL A 19 1.43 14.74 -18.09
CA VAL A 19 2.15 13.56 -17.57
C VAL A 19 1.22 12.35 -17.59
N CYS A 20 1.74 11.20 -17.97
CA CYS A 20 1.03 9.93 -17.93
C CYS A 20 1.83 8.88 -17.17
N MET A 21 1.16 8.12 -16.29
CA MET A 21 1.79 7.12 -15.45
C MET A 21 1.41 5.71 -15.89
N ALA A 22 2.34 4.99 -16.51
CA ALA A 22 2.16 3.60 -16.91
C ALA A 22 2.64 2.64 -15.82
N ASN A 23 1.93 1.51 -15.62
CA ASN A 23 2.39 0.47 -14.70
C ASN A 23 3.58 -0.28 -15.31
N PRO A 24 4.77 -0.28 -14.68
CA PRO A 24 5.97 -0.90 -15.25
C PRO A 24 5.81 -2.39 -15.58
N CYS A 25 5.02 -3.13 -14.80
CA CYS A 25 4.74 -4.55 -15.05
C CYS A 25 3.98 -4.72 -16.36
N ARG A 26 2.98 -3.88 -16.63
CA ARG A 26 2.18 -3.91 -17.86
C ARG A 26 2.97 -3.48 -19.08
N VAL A 27 3.84 -2.48 -18.93
CA VAL A 27 4.75 -2.05 -20.00
C VAL A 27 5.73 -3.17 -20.33
N ARG A 28 6.21 -3.91 -19.32
CA ARG A 28 7.10 -5.05 -19.54
C ARG A 28 6.41 -6.23 -20.23
N GLU A 29 5.20 -6.58 -19.80
CA GLU A 29 4.37 -7.60 -20.46
C GLU A 29 4.07 -7.23 -21.92
N PHE A 30 3.82 -5.95 -22.19
CA PHE A 30 3.65 -5.44 -23.55
C PHE A 30 4.92 -5.59 -24.39
N ALA A 31 6.09 -5.23 -23.85
CA ALA A 31 7.37 -5.44 -24.53
C ALA A 31 7.61 -6.93 -24.87
N HIS A 32 7.29 -7.83 -23.93
CA HIS A 32 7.38 -9.28 -24.18
C HIS A 32 6.44 -9.72 -25.29
N GLY A 33 5.22 -9.20 -25.35
CA GLY A 33 4.28 -9.47 -26.45
C GLY A 33 4.71 -8.94 -27.81
N MET A 34 5.68 -8.02 -27.84
CA MET A 34 6.32 -7.50 -29.07
C MET A 34 7.67 -8.18 -29.39
N ASP A 35 8.02 -9.28 -28.70
CA ASP A 35 9.33 -9.94 -28.79
C ASP A 35 10.53 -9.04 -28.43
N ILE A 36 10.29 -7.95 -27.69
CA ILE A 36 11.33 -7.04 -27.20
C ILE A 36 11.84 -7.55 -25.85
N LEU A 37 12.94 -8.30 -25.91
CA LEU A 37 13.56 -8.91 -24.73
C LEU A 37 14.57 -8.00 -24.04
N ASN A 38 15.30 -7.21 -24.83
CA ASN A 38 16.35 -6.31 -24.35
C ASN A 38 15.79 -5.17 -23.50
N LYS A 39 16.57 -4.73 -22.52
CA LYS A 39 16.24 -3.62 -21.63
C LYS A 39 17.38 -2.62 -21.58
N ASN A 40 17.16 -1.45 -22.17
CA ASN A 40 18.00 -0.27 -22.08
C ASN A 40 17.12 0.97 -22.28
N ASP A 41 17.66 2.16 -21.99
CA ASP A 41 16.87 3.40 -21.99
C ASP A 41 16.23 3.72 -23.35
N ALA A 42 16.93 3.44 -24.46
CA ALA A 42 16.42 3.69 -25.81
C ALA A 42 15.25 2.75 -26.15
N VAL A 43 15.38 1.46 -25.82
CA VAL A 43 14.33 0.46 -26.01
C VAL A 43 13.14 0.74 -25.10
N ASP A 44 13.38 1.10 -23.83
CA ASP A 44 12.31 1.44 -22.89
C ASP A 44 11.52 2.68 -23.37
N ALA A 45 12.19 3.70 -23.92
CA ALA A 45 11.54 4.87 -24.51
C ALA A 45 10.67 4.50 -25.72
N PHE A 46 11.18 3.67 -26.63
CA PHE A 46 10.41 3.17 -27.78
C PHE A 46 9.17 2.37 -27.34
N VAL A 47 9.33 1.44 -26.40
CA VAL A 47 8.23 0.63 -25.85
C VAL A 47 7.18 1.51 -25.19
N LEU A 48 7.58 2.53 -24.41
CA LEU A 48 6.66 3.47 -23.78
C LEU A 48 5.86 4.27 -24.81
N ALA A 49 6.49 4.71 -25.90
CA ALA A 49 5.82 5.40 -26.99
C ALA A 49 4.78 4.48 -27.66
N CYS A 50 5.16 3.25 -28.03
CA CYS A 50 4.22 2.27 -28.60
C CYS A 50 3.07 1.92 -27.64
N TYR A 51 3.38 1.76 -26.35
CA TYR A 51 2.36 1.48 -25.34
C TYR A 51 1.37 2.63 -25.20
N GLY A 52 1.89 3.87 -25.18
CA GLY A 52 1.09 5.09 -25.09
C GLY A 52 0.18 5.29 -26.29
N GLU A 53 0.67 5.02 -27.50
CA GLU A 53 -0.11 5.12 -28.73
C GLU A 53 -1.23 4.08 -28.79
N LEU A 54 -0.91 2.81 -28.52
CA LEU A 54 -1.89 1.72 -28.59
C LEU A 54 -2.94 1.81 -27.49
N LYS A 55 -2.54 2.29 -26.31
CA LYS A 55 -3.42 2.41 -25.14
C LYS A 55 -3.15 3.74 -24.46
N PRO A 56 -3.79 4.83 -24.93
CA PRO A 56 -3.62 6.16 -24.35
C PRO A 56 -3.87 6.12 -22.83
N PRO A 57 -2.82 6.27 -22.01
CA PRO A 57 -2.99 6.33 -20.57
C PRO A 57 -3.76 7.60 -20.20
N ALA A 58 -4.56 7.51 -19.14
CA ALA A 58 -5.19 8.71 -18.60
C ALA A 58 -4.11 9.70 -18.13
N VAL A 59 -4.35 10.99 -18.38
CA VAL A 59 -3.51 12.06 -17.88
C VAL A 59 -3.47 11.95 -16.36
N TRP A 60 -2.27 11.87 -15.83
CA TRP A 60 -2.01 11.80 -14.41
C TRP A 60 -2.13 13.19 -13.80
N VAL A 61 -2.83 13.24 -12.67
CA VAL A 61 -2.99 14.45 -11.86
C VAL A 61 -2.28 14.19 -10.54
N PRO A 62 -1.41 15.10 -10.07
CA PRO A 62 -0.73 14.92 -8.81
C PRO A 62 -1.73 14.98 -7.65
N PRO A 63 -1.52 14.18 -6.58
CA PRO A 63 -2.27 14.35 -5.34
C PRO A 63 -2.03 15.73 -4.76
N SER A 64 -3.00 16.24 -3.99
CA SER A 64 -2.84 17.53 -3.31
C SER A 64 -1.61 17.54 -2.38
N PRO A 65 -0.99 18.71 -2.13
CA PRO A 65 0.16 18.82 -1.23
C PRO A 65 -0.07 18.15 0.14
N GLU A 66 -1.26 18.30 0.70
CA GLU A 66 -1.64 17.70 1.99
C GLU A 66 -1.64 16.17 1.95
N VAL A 67 -2.08 15.56 0.85
CA VAL A 67 -2.05 14.11 0.66
C VAL A 67 -0.62 13.62 0.44
N ARG A 68 0.18 14.36 -0.33
CA ARG A 68 1.61 14.05 -0.55
C ARG A 68 2.38 14.04 0.77
N LYS A 69 2.17 15.06 1.61
CA LYS A 69 2.76 15.16 2.96
C LYS A 69 2.31 14.02 3.86
N LEU A 70 1.01 13.70 3.90
CA LEU A 70 0.50 12.56 4.67
C LEU A 70 1.18 11.25 4.25
N ARG A 71 1.32 10.99 2.95
CA ARG A 71 2.02 9.78 2.44
C ARG A 71 3.48 9.73 2.87
N ALA A 72 4.21 10.83 2.75
CA ALA A 72 5.60 10.88 3.17
C ALA A 72 5.75 10.55 4.66
N LEU A 73 4.90 11.13 5.50
CA LEU A 73 4.88 10.86 6.94
C LEU A 73 4.51 9.40 7.26
N LEU A 74 3.51 8.82 6.58
CA LEU A 74 3.12 7.41 6.77
C LEU A 74 4.25 6.45 6.36
N ARG A 75 4.92 6.72 5.23
CA ARG A 75 6.08 5.93 4.77
C ARG A 75 7.22 5.99 5.80
N GLN A 76 7.53 7.18 6.32
CA GLN A 76 8.57 7.36 7.33
C GLN A 76 8.22 6.64 8.64
N ARG A 77 6.97 6.73 9.11
CA ARG A 77 6.50 6.00 10.30
C ARG A 77 6.70 4.50 10.14
N ASP A 78 6.33 3.95 8.99
CA ASP A 78 6.46 2.51 8.74
C ASP A 78 7.93 2.08 8.68
N ALA A 79 8.81 2.89 8.05
CA ALA A 79 10.26 2.65 8.05
C ALA A 79 10.86 2.67 9.46
N LEU A 80 10.54 3.69 10.26
CA LEU A 80 10.99 3.78 11.66
C LEU A 80 10.53 2.59 12.50
N ARG A 81 9.28 2.13 12.30
CA ARG A 81 8.75 0.96 13.01
C ARG A 81 9.52 -0.32 12.65
N GLU A 82 9.88 -0.49 11.38
CA GLU A 82 10.73 -1.59 10.95
C GLU A 82 12.14 -1.49 11.56
N ASP A 83 12.69 -0.29 11.65
CA ASP A 83 14.00 -0.03 12.27
C ASP A 83 14.00 -0.29 13.78
N VAL A 84 12.92 0.09 14.49
CA VAL A 84 12.70 -0.27 15.90
C VAL A 84 12.71 -1.78 16.06
N GLN A 85 11.91 -2.51 15.25
CA GLN A 85 11.86 -3.96 15.32
C GLN A 85 13.22 -4.60 15.02
N ARG A 86 13.93 -4.10 14.01
CA ARG A 86 15.27 -4.59 13.67
C ARG A 86 16.25 -4.37 14.82
N THR A 87 16.16 -3.23 15.50
CA THR A 87 17.01 -2.91 16.65
C THR A 87 16.68 -3.75 17.87
N VAL A 88 15.38 -3.99 18.15
CA VAL A 88 14.95 -4.91 19.21
C VAL A 88 15.47 -6.32 18.97
N ASN A 89 15.33 -6.85 17.76
CA ASN A 89 15.84 -8.17 17.41
C ASN A 89 17.38 -8.27 17.54
N ARG A 90 18.10 -7.18 17.25
CA ARG A 90 19.56 -7.10 17.45
C ARG A 90 19.92 -7.09 18.93
N LEU A 91 19.17 -6.33 19.74
CA LEU A 91 19.37 -6.25 21.19
C LEU A 91 19.14 -7.60 21.86
N GLU A 92 18.06 -8.31 21.49
CA GLU A 92 17.76 -9.65 22.00
C GLU A 92 18.90 -10.65 21.73
N LYS A 93 19.42 -10.66 20.49
CA LYS A 93 20.57 -11.49 20.13
C LYS A 93 21.83 -11.08 20.88
N ALA A 94 22.09 -9.78 21.00
CA ALA A 94 23.26 -9.25 21.71
C ALA A 94 23.25 -9.66 23.19
N ASN A 95 22.08 -9.62 23.84
CA ASN A 95 21.90 -10.04 25.23
C ASN A 95 21.99 -11.56 25.44
N SER A 96 21.84 -12.34 24.37
CA SER A 96 21.91 -13.81 24.41
C SER A 96 23.31 -14.35 24.05
N THR A 97 24.29 -13.49 23.83
CA THR A 97 25.68 -13.83 23.47
C THR A 97 26.65 -13.01 24.33
N SER A 98 27.93 -13.39 24.35
CA SER A 98 29.02 -12.62 24.97
C SER A 98 29.34 -11.33 24.17
N THR A 99 28.37 -10.43 24.07
CA THR A 99 28.50 -9.16 23.37
C THR A 99 29.08 -8.09 24.31
N PRO A 100 30.05 -7.26 23.88
CA PRO A 100 30.56 -6.16 24.68
C PRO A 100 29.46 -5.17 25.12
N GLN A 101 29.57 -4.64 26.33
CA GLN A 101 28.56 -3.75 26.93
C GLN A 101 28.39 -2.44 26.17
N GLU A 102 29.45 -1.96 25.51
CA GLU A 102 29.43 -0.77 24.66
C GLU A 102 28.46 -0.93 23.49
N VAL A 103 28.40 -2.13 22.91
CA VAL A 103 27.50 -2.45 21.79
C VAL A 103 26.06 -2.51 22.28
N ILE A 104 25.80 -3.14 23.44
CA ILE A 104 24.46 -3.22 24.04
C ILE A 104 23.93 -1.81 24.34
N ARG A 105 24.72 -0.97 25.04
CA ARG A 105 24.35 0.42 25.33
C ARG A 105 24.12 1.23 24.06
N SER A 106 24.92 1.04 23.02
CA SER A 106 24.70 1.71 21.73
C SER A 106 23.35 1.32 21.11
N LEU A 107 22.98 0.03 21.14
CA LEU A 107 21.70 -0.46 20.63
C LEU A 107 20.52 0.07 21.46
N GLU A 108 20.65 0.13 22.78
CA GLU A 108 19.63 0.71 23.67
C GLU A 108 19.39 2.19 23.37
N ARG A 109 20.47 2.98 23.22
CA ARG A 109 20.39 4.38 22.84
C ARG A 109 19.72 4.56 21.48
N THR A 110 20.10 3.75 20.48
CA THR A 110 19.45 3.77 19.16
C THR A 110 17.97 3.41 19.26
N LYS A 111 17.60 2.41 20.05
CA LYS A 111 16.20 2.04 20.29
C LYS A 111 15.40 3.18 20.93
N SER A 112 15.95 3.85 21.95
CA SER A 112 15.29 5.00 22.59
C SER A 112 15.02 6.10 21.58
N TRP A 113 16.07 6.51 20.86
CA TRP A 113 15.96 7.55 19.84
C TRP A 113 14.94 7.20 18.75
N LEU A 114 14.95 5.96 18.24
CA LEU A 114 13.97 5.51 17.24
C LEU A 114 12.53 5.55 17.76
N ASN A 115 12.31 5.21 19.02
CA ASN A 115 10.96 5.29 19.63
C ASN A 115 10.49 6.73 19.81
N GLU A 116 11.37 7.63 20.26
CA GLU A 116 11.08 9.06 20.37
C GLU A 116 10.75 9.68 19.01
N GLU A 117 11.55 9.34 17.99
CA GLU A 117 11.35 9.80 16.62
C GLU A 117 10.06 9.23 16.02
N LEU A 118 9.76 7.96 16.26
CA LEU A 118 8.49 7.36 15.87
C LEU A 118 7.30 8.08 16.50
N ALA A 119 7.35 8.37 17.80
CA ALA A 119 6.30 9.11 18.50
C ALA A 119 6.14 10.54 17.93
N ARG A 120 7.26 11.22 17.61
CA ARG A 120 7.26 12.53 16.97
C ARG A 120 6.56 12.48 15.60
N ILE A 121 6.88 11.49 14.76
CA ILE A 121 6.25 11.31 13.45
C ILE A 121 4.76 10.97 13.61
N GLU A 122 4.37 10.12 14.56
CA GLU A 122 2.97 9.81 14.82
C GLU A 122 2.16 11.03 15.28
N LYS A 123 2.78 11.92 16.06
CA LYS A 123 2.20 13.23 16.41
C LYS A 123 2.05 14.11 15.17
N LEU A 124 3.09 14.25 14.34
CA LEU A 124 3.02 15.03 13.10
C LEU A 124 1.94 14.54 12.14
N ILE A 125 1.75 13.22 12.03
CA ILE A 125 0.66 12.66 11.22
C ILE A 125 -0.69 13.10 11.79
N THR A 126 -0.86 13.05 13.10
CA THR A 126 -2.10 13.41 13.78
C THR A 126 -2.41 14.89 13.62
N ASP A 127 -1.44 15.75 13.94
CA ASP A 127 -1.57 17.19 13.78
C ASP A 127 -1.87 17.56 12.32
N HIS A 128 -1.19 16.91 11.36
CA HIS A 128 -1.44 17.12 9.93
C HIS A 128 -2.85 16.74 9.49
N THR A 129 -3.38 15.61 9.97
CA THR A 129 -4.75 15.20 9.64
C THR A 129 -5.80 16.04 10.35
N ASP A 130 -5.54 16.50 11.58
CA ASP A 130 -6.52 17.20 12.39
C ASP A 130 -6.60 18.70 12.07
N ASN A 131 -5.51 19.28 11.56
CA ASN A 131 -5.44 20.69 11.16
C ASN A 131 -5.93 20.93 9.73
N ASP A 132 -6.12 19.89 8.92
CA ASP A 132 -6.74 20.00 7.59
C ASP A 132 -8.22 19.54 7.66
N PRO A 133 -9.20 20.45 7.48
CA PRO A 133 -10.61 20.10 7.60
C PRO A 133 -11.08 19.02 6.61
N GLY A 134 -10.49 18.97 5.41
CA GLY A 134 -10.86 18.00 4.39
C GLY A 134 -10.34 16.60 4.68
N LEU A 135 -9.08 16.49 5.11
CA LEU A 135 -8.49 15.23 5.58
C LEU A 135 -9.21 14.73 6.83
N LYS A 136 -9.53 15.61 7.77
CA LYS A 136 -10.22 15.26 9.00
C LYS A 136 -11.62 14.71 8.73
N ALA A 137 -12.43 15.41 7.95
CA ALA A 137 -13.79 14.98 7.61
C ALA A 137 -13.79 13.60 6.94
N ASP A 138 -12.90 13.37 5.98
CA ASP A 138 -12.78 12.08 5.29
C ASP A 138 -12.24 10.97 6.20
N LEU A 139 -11.32 11.30 7.12
CA LEU A 139 -10.82 10.34 8.11
C LEU A 139 -11.93 9.92 9.09
N ASP A 140 -12.73 10.87 9.56
CA ASP A 140 -13.85 10.60 10.46
C ASP A 140 -14.94 9.77 9.78
N LEU A 141 -15.22 10.04 8.49
CA LEU A 141 -16.10 9.21 7.69
C LEU A 141 -15.58 7.77 7.59
N LEU A 142 -14.28 7.58 7.33
CA LEU A 142 -13.66 6.25 7.32
C LEU A 142 -13.76 5.55 8.68
N LYS A 143 -13.54 6.28 9.78
CA LYS A 143 -13.59 5.76 11.16
C LYS A 143 -15.01 5.40 11.62
N SER A 144 -16.05 5.89 10.95
CA SER A 144 -17.43 5.47 11.21
C SER A 144 -17.66 3.98 10.90
N ILE A 145 -16.82 3.39 10.04
CA ILE A 145 -16.87 1.96 9.71
C ILE A 145 -16.31 1.15 10.87
N LYS A 146 -17.17 0.37 11.54
CA LYS A 146 -16.74 -0.54 12.61
C LYS A 146 -15.64 -1.50 12.13
N GLY A 147 -14.47 -1.40 12.76
CA GLY A 147 -13.25 -2.15 12.39
C GLY A 147 -12.16 -1.28 11.77
N VAL A 148 -12.51 -0.05 11.32
CA VAL A 148 -11.56 0.96 10.84
C VAL A 148 -11.26 1.93 11.98
N LYS A 149 -9.98 2.18 12.23
CA LYS A 149 -9.43 3.11 13.23
C LYS A 149 -8.33 3.94 12.59
N ASP A 150 -7.71 4.87 13.34
CA ASP A 150 -6.78 5.87 12.80
C ASP A 150 -5.70 5.27 11.89
N GLN A 151 -5.08 4.15 12.28
CA GLN A 151 -4.03 3.56 11.47
C GLN A 151 -4.53 3.09 10.09
N VAL A 152 -5.63 2.33 10.04
CA VAL A 152 -6.22 1.85 8.78
C VAL A 152 -6.85 3.01 8.01
N GLY A 153 -7.53 3.91 8.73
CA GLY A 153 -8.19 5.09 8.17
C GLY A 153 -7.21 6.01 7.46
N ARG A 154 -6.07 6.34 8.07
CA ARG A 154 -5.05 7.22 7.47
C ARG A 154 -4.40 6.60 6.23
N GLU A 155 -4.17 5.29 6.23
CA GLU A 155 -3.66 4.59 5.04
C GLU A 155 -4.67 4.60 3.90
N MET A 156 -5.93 4.30 4.21
CA MET A 156 -7.01 4.34 3.22
C MET A 156 -7.26 5.76 2.73
N LEU A 157 -7.18 6.77 3.61
CA LEU A 157 -7.30 8.17 3.24
C LEU A 157 -6.21 8.57 2.24
N ALA A 158 -4.95 8.26 2.57
CA ALA A 158 -3.81 8.55 1.71
C ALA A 158 -3.90 7.84 0.35
N LEU A 159 -4.46 6.63 0.33
CA LEU A 159 -4.67 5.84 -0.89
C LEU A 159 -5.85 6.34 -1.73
N LEU A 160 -6.99 6.63 -1.12
CA LEU A 160 -8.23 6.97 -1.82
C LEU A 160 -8.19 8.40 -2.37
N LYS A 161 -7.53 9.33 -1.67
CA LYS A 161 -7.30 10.70 -2.16
C LYS A 161 -6.24 10.79 -3.27
N ASP A 162 -5.71 9.66 -3.77
CA ASP A 162 -4.90 9.66 -5.01
C ASP A 162 -5.71 10.07 -6.25
N GLY A 163 -7.06 10.01 -6.18
CA GLY A 163 -7.93 10.36 -7.30
C GLY A 163 -7.91 9.32 -8.44
N THR A 164 -7.21 8.20 -8.27
CA THR A 164 -7.02 7.18 -9.31
C THR A 164 -8.16 6.18 -9.40
N PHE A 165 -9.05 6.12 -8.40
CA PHE A 165 -10.08 5.09 -8.29
C PHE A 165 -11.49 5.65 -8.46
N LYS A 166 -12.26 5.01 -9.34
CA LYS A 166 -13.68 5.33 -9.61
C LYS A 166 -14.66 4.39 -8.90
N SER A 167 -14.17 3.26 -8.36
CA SER A 167 -15.01 2.29 -7.66
C SER A 167 -14.25 1.48 -6.61
N ALA A 168 -14.97 0.94 -5.64
CA ALA A 168 -14.42 0.05 -4.61
C ALA A 168 -13.76 -1.20 -5.22
N SER A 169 -14.29 -1.72 -6.32
CA SER A 169 -13.70 -2.86 -7.03
C SER A 169 -12.32 -2.56 -7.60
N GLN A 170 -12.10 -1.33 -8.10
CA GLN A 170 -10.76 -0.92 -8.56
C GLN A 170 -9.77 -0.83 -7.40
N VAL A 171 -10.20 -0.32 -6.24
CA VAL A 171 -9.38 -0.30 -5.02
C VAL A 171 -9.03 -1.71 -4.58
N ALA A 172 -10.00 -2.62 -4.55
CA ALA A 172 -9.78 -4.02 -4.19
C ALA A 172 -8.82 -4.72 -5.16
N ALA A 173 -8.93 -4.45 -6.47
CA ALA A 173 -8.02 -4.99 -7.47
C ALA A 173 -6.60 -4.43 -7.33
N TYR A 174 -6.47 -3.12 -7.08
CA TYR A 174 -5.18 -2.46 -6.85
C TYR A 174 -4.47 -2.98 -5.60
N LEU A 175 -5.22 -3.13 -4.51
CA LEU A 175 -4.73 -3.73 -3.28
C LEU A 175 -4.51 -5.24 -3.41
N GLY A 176 -4.88 -5.83 -4.53
CA GLY A 176 -4.71 -7.23 -4.80
C GLY A 176 -5.55 -8.14 -3.92
N LEU A 177 -6.73 -7.69 -3.51
CA LEU A 177 -7.72 -8.43 -2.71
C LEU A 177 -8.64 -9.29 -3.59
N THR A 178 -8.71 -9.00 -4.89
CA THR A 178 -9.55 -9.75 -5.82
C THR A 178 -8.98 -11.16 -6.06
N PRO A 179 -9.85 -12.19 -6.14
CA PRO A 179 -9.43 -13.53 -6.52
C PRO A 179 -8.98 -13.57 -7.98
N VAL A 180 -7.95 -14.36 -8.25
CA VAL A 180 -7.46 -14.71 -9.58
C VAL A 180 -7.81 -16.16 -9.82
N GLU A 181 -8.47 -16.40 -10.94
CA GLU A 181 -8.82 -17.74 -11.41
C GLU A 181 -7.86 -18.15 -12.52
N LYS A 182 -7.46 -19.42 -12.53
CA LYS A 182 -6.66 -20.01 -13.60
C LYS A 182 -7.41 -21.23 -14.12
N THR A 183 -8.21 -21.01 -15.15
CA THR A 183 -9.00 -22.03 -15.83
C THR A 183 -8.61 -22.07 -17.32
N SER A 184 -8.51 -23.27 -17.88
CA SER A 184 -8.23 -23.47 -19.31
C SER A 184 -8.93 -24.74 -19.79
N GLY A 185 -9.82 -24.59 -20.77
CA GLY A 185 -10.65 -25.67 -21.29
C GLY A 185 -11.45 -26.38 -20.19
N SER A 186 -11.67 -27.68 -20.37
CA SER A 186 -12.38 -28.52 -19.39
C SER A 186 -11.47 -29.11 -18.31
N SER A 187 -10.14 -29.10 -18.50
CA SER A 187 -9.18 -29.89 -17.71
C SER A 187 -8.38 -29.07 -16.69
N VAL A 188 -8.14 -27.77 -16.93
CA VAL A 188 -7.42 -26.92 -15.98
C VAL A 188 -8.42 -26.19 -15.10
N ARG A 189 -8.50 -26.60 -13.82
CA ARG A 189 -9.29 -25.91 -12.77
C ARG A 189 -8.40 -25.62 -11.57
N GLY A 190 -7.59 -24.56 -11.68
CA GLY A 190 -6.76 -24.08 -10.58
C GLY A 190 -7.60 -23.52 -9.44
N ARG A 191 -7.17 -23.76 -8.19
CA ARG A 191 -7.81 -23.15 -7.02
C ARG A 191 -7.65 -21.62 -7.08
N PRO A 192 -8.74 -20.84 -6.93
CA PRO A 192 -8.63 -19.39 -6.92
C PRO A 192 -7.75 -18.92 -5.75
N HIS A 193 -6.83 -17.99 -6.03
CA HIS A 193 -6.00 -17.36 -5.02
C HIS A 193 -6.12 -15.84 -5.09
N MET A 194 -5.83 -15.16 -3.99
CA MET A 194 -5.72 -13.70 -3.98
C MET A 194 -4.61 -13.24 -4.95
N SER A 195 -4.81 -12.18 -5.73
CA SER A 195 -3.80 -11.71 -6.70
C SER A 195 -2.50 -11.25 -6.02
N LYS A 196 -2.60 -10.70 -4.80
CA LYS A 196 -1.49 -10.17 -4.00
C LYS A 196 -0.73 -9.02 -4.68
N THR A 197 -1.31 -8.40 -5.69
CA THR A 197 -0.82 -7.17 -6.31
C THR A 197 -0.86 -5.99 -5.32
N GLY A 198 -0.05 -4.97 -5.57
CA GLY A 198 -0.07 -3.73 -4.80
C GLY A 198 0.54 -3.84 -3.39
N PRO A 199 0.32 -2.82 -2.54
CA PRO A 199 1.04 -2.66 -1.28
C PRO A 199 0.61 -3.72 -0.25
N SER A 200 1.54 -4.63 0.09
CA SER A 200 1.32 -5.70 1.08
C SER A 200 1.01 -5.16 2.48
N GLY A 201 1.64 -4.05 2.88
CA GLY A 201 1.41 -3.41 4.18
C GLY A 201 -0.04 -2.94 4.37
N VAL A 202 -0.64 -2.33 3.34
CA VAL A 202 -2.05 -1.89 3.39
C VAL A 202 -2.99 -3.09 3.48
N ARG A 203 -2.73 -4.15 2.71
CA ARG A 203 -3.48 -5.41 2.80
C ARG A 203 -3.43 -6.02 4.21
N ALA A 204 -2.25 -6.05 4.83
CA ALA A 204 -2.10 -6.58 6.18
C ALA A 204 -2.94 -5.79 7.19
N LYS A 205 -2.93 -4.46 7.10
CA LYS A 205 -3.75 -3.56 7.94
C LYS A 205 -5.25 -3.79 7.70
N LEU A 206 -5.70 -3.95 6.46
CA LEU A 206 -7.09 -4.27 6.13
C LEU A 206 -7.53 -5.66 6.62
N TYR A 207 -6.66 -6.66 6.60
CA TYR A 207 -6.96 -7.98 7.16
C TYR A 207 -7.25 -7.89 8.67
N VAL A 208 -6.47 -7.10 9.41
CA VAL A 208 -6.73 -6.84 10.84
C VAL A 208 -8.03 -6.07 11.05
N ALA A 209 -8.35 -5.10 10.18
CA ALA A 209 -9.63 -4.41 10.21
C ALA A 209 -10.80 -5.38 9.98
N ALA A 210 -10.67 -6.30 9.03
CA ALA A 210 -11.67 -7.32 8.70
C ALA A 210 -11.91 -8.31 9.87
N LEU A 211 -10.88 -8.64 10.64
CA LEU A 211 -11.02 -9.44 11.86
C LEU A 211 -11.95 -8.78 12.87
N THR A 212 -11.79 -7.47 13.10
CA THR A 212 -12.66 -6.71 14.00
C THR A 212 -14.05 -6.49 13.39
N ALA A 213 -14.12 -6.15 12.10
CA ALA A 213 -15.37 -5.92 11.39
C ALA A 213 -16.26 -7.17 11.37
N SER A 214 -15.71 -8.35 11.10
CA SER A 214 -16.46 -9.61 11.09
C SER A 214 -17.11 -9.98 12.43
N ARG A 215 -16.66 -9.37 13.54
CA ARG A 215 -17.25 -9.56 14.88
C ARG A 215 -18.31 -8.51 15.19
N TRP A 216 -18.04 -7.25 14.88
CA TRP A 216 -18.80 -6.11 15.40
C TRP A 216 -19.64 -5.36 14.35
N ASN A 217 -19.34 -5.53 13.06
CA ASN A 217 -20.09 -4.96 11.96
C ASN A 217 -21.09 -6.02 11.43
N LYS A 218 -22.39 -5.73 11.54
CA LYS A 218 -23.47 -6.66 11.17
C LYS A 218 -23.37 -7.12 9.71
N GLN A 219 -23.08 -6.21 8.78
CA GLN A 219 -22.99 -6.53 7.35
C GLN A 219 -21.75 -7.38 7.05
N ALA A 220 -20.59 -6.99 7.60
CA ALA A 220 -19.35 -7.75 7.41
C ALA A 220 -19.44 -9.15 8.03
N LYS A 221 -20.06 -9.27 9.22
CA LYS A 221 -20.34 -10.55 9.88
C LYS A 221 -21.20 -11.46 9.00
N ALA A 222 -22.30 -10.94 8.45
CA ALA A 222 -23.18 -11.71 7.58
C ALA A 222 -22.46 -12.21 6.31
N ILE A 223 -21.60 -11.39 5.69
CA ILE A 223 -20.78 -11.80 4.54
C ILE A 223 -19.81 -12.92 4.95
N TYR A 224 -19.09 -12.74 6.05
CA TYR A 224 -18.13 -13.71 6.56
C TYR A 224 -18.78 -15.06 6.87
N GLU A 225 -19.88 -15.06 7.62
CA GLU A 225 -20.62 -16.28 7.99
C GLU A 225 -21.16 -16.99 6.75
N ARG A 226 -21.72 -16.24 5.79
CA ARG A 226 -22.18 -16.80 4.51
C ARG A 226 -21.05 -17.46 3.71
N LEU A 227 -19.85 -16.86 3.68
CA LEU A 227 -18.70 -17.44 2.99
C LEU A 227 -18.20 -18.71 3.67
N VAL A 228 -18.16 -18.72 5.01
CA VAL A 228 -17.77 -19.90 5.79
C VAL A 228 -18.80 -21.03 5.62
N ALA A 229 -20.10 -20.72 5.64
CA ALA A 229 -21.17 -21.69 5.40
C ALA A 229 -21.10 -22.33 4.00
N LYS A 230 -20.58 -21.60 3.00
CA LYS A 230 -20.29 -22.12 1.65
C LYS A 230 -19.00 -22.97 1.59
N GLY A 231 -18.40 -23.33 2.72
CA GLY A 231 -17.20 -24.17 2.80
C GLY A 231 -15.88 -23.40 2.64
N LYS A 232 -15.90 -22.07 2.62
CA LYS A 232 -14.66 -21.28 2.52
C LYS A 232 -13.89 -21.34 3.84
N ALA A 233 -12.59 -21.58 3.77
CA ALA A 233 -11.73 -21.56 4.95
C ALA A 233 -11.79 -20.20 5.67
N LYS A 234 -11.86 -20.20 7.01
CA LYS A 234 -12.04 -18.98 7.84
C LYS A 234 -11.09 -17.83 7.46
N LYS A 235 -9.79 -18.10 7.32
CA LYS A 235 -8.80 -17.08 6.92
C LYS A 235 -9.05 -16.54 5.50
N ALA A 236 -9.50 -17.40 4.58
CA ALA A 236 -9.82 -17.02 3.20
C ALA A 236 -11.19 -16.32 3.06
N ALA A 237 -12.08 -16.45 4.05
CA ALA A 237 -13.31 -15.70 4.15
C ALA A 237 -13.09 -14.29 4.71
N LEU A 238 -12.08 -14.07 5.56
CA LEU A 238 -11.70 -12.74 6.04
C LEU A 238 -11.01 -11.89 4.98
N GLY A 239 -10.23 -12.51 4.11
CA GLY A 239 -9.51 -11.81 3.03
C GLY A 239 -10.33 -11.61 1.76
N ALA A 240 -11.64 -11.90 1.77
CA ALA A 240 -12.50 -11.89 0.59
C ALA A 240 -13.71 -10.98 0.80
#